data_AF-X0SI46-F1
#
_entry.id   AF-X0SI46-F1
#
_cell.length_a   1.000
_cell.length_b   1.000
_cell.length_c   1.000
_cell.angle_alpha   90.00
_cell.angle_beta   90.00
_cell.angle_gamma   90.00
#
_symmetry.space_group_name_H-M   'P 1'
#
loop_
_entity.id
_entity.type
_entity.pdbx_description
1 polymer ?
#
loop_
_entity_poly.entity_id
_entity_poly.type
_entity_poly.pdbx_seq_one_letter_code
_entity_poly.pdbx_strand_id
1 'polypeptide(L)'
;GFSDDELSNQAHSLIHNIANLRDHLRRWASDHGQDKDKVDQVVDNCPDLQLIKDLSNKDKHGYPPRKGGHSGKCPQLVHVNRVMRLQTQAKKGSMVGMTLGPAGVPKFIGDGAAKAVVTGDVVDNDNNCIGDLYDIASKAVEAWENLLADFGLLGGANGT
;
A
#
# COMPACT_ATOMS: atom_id res chain seq x y z
N GLY A 1 15.03 -17.76 -1.45
CA GLY A 1 14.24 -16.52 -1.60
C GLY A 1 12.85 -16.90 -2.02
N PHE A 2 11.90 -15.97 -2.00
CA PHE A 2 10.61 -16.18 -2.66
C PHE A 2 10.82 -16.27 -4.17
N SER A 3 10.02 -17.09 -4.84
CA SER A 3 9.85 -17.10 -6.29
C SER A 3 9.06 -15.88 -6.77
N ASP A 4 9.12 -15.59 -8.06
CA ASP A 4 8.38 -14.48 -8.67
C ASP A 4 6.86 -14.64 -8.47
N ASP A 5 6.34 -15.88 -8.56
CA ASP A 5 4.93 -16.19 -8.31
C ASP A 5 4.54 -15.92 -6.85
N GLU A 6 5.40 -16.28 -5.89
CA GLU A 6 5.14 -16.00 -4.47
C GLU A 6 5.15 -14.49 -4.18
N LEU A 7 6.06 -13.73 -4.80
CA LEU A 7 6.10 -12.27 -4.67
C LEU A 7 4.87 -11.61 -5.29
N SER A 8 4.47 -12.07 -6.48
CA SER A 8 3.26 -11.61 -7.15
C SER A 8 2.02 -11.88 -6.29
N ASN A 9 1.87 -13.11 -5.78
CA ASN A 9 0.77 -13.48 -4.91
C ASN A 9 0.72 -12.63 -3.62
N GLN A 10 1.87 -12.30 -3.04
CA GLN A 10 1.95 -11.41 -1.88
C GLN A 10 1.48 -9.99 -2.23
N ALA A 11 1.93 -9.44 -3.37
CA ALA A 11 1.51 -8.13 -3.83
C ALA A 11 0.00 -8.07 -4.09
N HIS A 12 -0.56 -9.05 -4.78
CA HIS A 12 -2.00 -9.14 -5.03
C HIS A 12 -2.80 -9.32 -3.73
N SER A 13 -2.32 -10.13 -2.79
CA SER A 13 -2.94 -10.28 -1.47
C SER A 13 -2.98 -8.96 -0.69
N LEU A 14 -1.89 -8.19 -0.72
CA LEU A 14 -1.83 -6.86 -0.10
C LEU A 14 -2.86 -5.91 -0.73
N ILE A 15 -2.89 -5.83 -2.07
CA ILE A 15 -3.84 -5.00 -2.82
C ILE A 15 -5.28 -5.35 -2.45
N HIS A 16 -5.63 -6.65 -2.44
CA HIS A 16 -6.98 -7.09 -2.09
C HIS A 16 -7.37 -6.75 -0.66
N ASN A 17 -6.46 -6.93 0.30
CA ASN A 17 -6.71 -6.60 1.69
C ASN A 17 -7.02 -5.11 1.85
N ILE A 18 -6.21 -4.22 1.27
CA ILE A 18 -6.43 -2.77 1.33
C ILE A 18 -7.74 -2.39 0.62
N ALA A 19 -8.03 -2.97 -0.54
CA ALA A 19 -9.25 -2.67 -1.31
C ALA A 19 -10.53 -3.10 -0.57
N ASN A 20 -10.51 -4.28 0.09
CA ASN A 20 -11.66 -4.83 0.79
C ASN A 20 -11.97 -4.11 2.11
N LEU A 21 -11.03 -3.35 2.68
CA LEU A 21 -11.27 -2.56 3.89
C LEU A 21 -12.45 -1.60 3.72
N ARG A 22 -12.67 -1.04 2.53
CA ARG A 22 -13.84 -0.20 2.23
C ARG A 22 -15.15 -0.89 2.63
N ASP A 23 -15.37 -2.11 2.16
CA ASP A 23 -16.65 -2.79 2.33
C ASP A 23 -16.85 -3.20 3.81
N HIS A 24 -15.76 -3.59 4.47
CA HIS A 24 -15.76 -3.84 5.92
C HIS A 24 -16.07 -2.58 6.72
N LEU A 25 -15.42 -1.45 6.41
CA LEU A 25 -15.62 -0.18 7.11
C LEU A 25 -17.00 0.41 6.84
N ARG A 26 -17.52 0.29 5.62
CA ARG A 26 -18.87 0.75 5.27
C ARG A 26 -19.93 -0.03 6.06
N ARG A 27 -19.78 -1.35 6.16
CA ARG A 27 -20.66 -2.19 6.99
C ARG A 27 -20.52 -1.83 8.48
N TRP A 28 -19.29 -1.79 8.98
CA TRP A 28 -19.02 -1.43 10.37
C TRP A 28 -19.62 -0.06 10.73
N ALA A 29 -19.44 0.96 9.89
CA ALA A 29 -19.98 2.29 10.11
C ALA A 29 -21.52 2.28 10.20
N SER A 30 -22.18 1.56 9.29
CA SER A 30 -23.63 1.38 9.31
C SER A 30 -24.12 0.71 10.59
N ASP A 31 -23.39 -0.30 11.08
CA ASP A 31 -23.75 -1.07 12.28
C ASP A 31 -23.51 -0.28 13.58
N HIS A 32 -22.68 0.77 13.55
CA HIS A 32 -22.27 1.56 14.72
C HIS A 32 -22.77 3.01 14.68
N GLY A 33 -23.75 3.33 13.81
CA GLY A 33 -24.35 4.66 13.71
C GLY A 33 -23.42 5.74 13.18
N GLN A 34 -22.31 5.36 12.53
CA GLN A 34 -21.39 6.25 11.85
C GLN A 34 -21.85 6.54 10.42
N ASP A 35 -21.39 7.65 9.86
CA ASP A 35 -21.68 8.00 8.47
C ASP A 35 -20.88 7.10 7.50
N LYS A 36 -21.57 6.11 6.93
CA LYS A 36 -21.01 5.17 5.95
C LYS A 36 -20.60 5.85 4.64
N ASP A 37 -21.14 7.02 4.32
CA ASP A 37 -20.82 7.72 3.07
C ASP A 37 -19.47 8.44 3.17
N LYS A 38 -18.96 8.71 4.38
CA LYS A 38 -17.56 9.11 4.59
C LYS A 38 -16.57 8.06 4.07
N VAL A 39 -16.90 6.77 4.19
CA VAL A 39 -16.04 5.69 3.70
C VAL A 39 -15.88 5.76 2.17
N ASP A 40 -16.98 6.04 1.46
CA ASP A 40 -16.95 6.20 0.01
C ASP A 40 -16.25 7.49 -0.40
N GLN A 41 -16.47 8.59 0.32
CA GLN A 41 -15.78 9.85 0.08
C GLN A 41 -14.25 9.73 0.24
N VAL A 42 -13.76 8.96 1.22
CA VAL A 42 -12.31 8.72 1.38
C VAL A 42 -11.72 8.03 0.15
N VAL A 43 -12.44 7.06 -0.43
CA VAL A 43 -12.02 6.43 -1.69
C VAL A 43 -12.05 7.42 -2.85
N ASP A 44 -13.13 8.19 -2.98
CA ASP A 44 -13.32 9.12 -4.09
C ASP A 44 -12.33 10.30 -4.04
N ASN A 45 -11.81 10.63 -2.85
CA ASN A 45 -10.85 11.71 -2.65
C ASN A 45 -9.38 11.25 -2.58
N CYS A 46 -9.11 9.94 -2.56
CA CYS A 46 -7.76 9.38 -2.47
C CYS A 46 -7.38 8.65 -3.78
N PRO A 47 -6.56 9.27 -4.65
CA PRO A 47 -6.14 8.65 -5.91
C PRO A 47 -5.45 7.30 -5.72
N ASP A 48 -4.68 7.13 -4.64
CA ASP A 48 -3.99 5.88 -4.34
C ASP A 48 -4.98 4.75 -4.00
N LEU A 49 -6.05 5.04 -3.26
CA LEU A 49 -7.13 4.07 -3.00
C LEU A 49 -7.89 3.70 -4.27
N GLN A 50 -8.12 4.66 -5.17
CA GLN A 50 -8.74 4.38 -6.47
C GLN A 50 -7.88 3.43 -7.30
N LEU A 51 -6.56 3.66 -7.34
CA LEU A 51 -5.61 2.78 -8.03
C LEU A 51 -5.62 1.37 -7.42
N ILE A 52 -5.57 1.24 -6.09
CA ILE A 52 -5.61 -0.06 -5.39
C ILE A 52 -6.91 -0.81 -5.70
N LYS A 53 -8.06 -0.12 -5.71
CA LYS A 53 -9.34 -0.73 -6.09
C LYS A 53 -9.36 -1.20 -7.53
N ASP A 54 -8.83 -0.42 -8.45
CA ASP A 54 -8.78 -0.79 -9.87
C ASP A 54 -7.86 -1.99 -10.10
N LEU A 55 -6.71 -2.03 -9.44
CA LEU A 55 -5.81 -3.19 -9.44
C LEU A 55 -6.51 -4.44 -8.90
N SER A 56 -7.19 -4.34 -7.75
CA SER A 56 -7.96 -5.43 -7.15
C SER A 56 -9.08 -5.93 -8.08
N ASN A 57 -9.82 -5.01 -8.71
CA ASN A 57 -10.91 -5.35 -9.62
C ASN A 57 -10.40 -6.03 -10.90
N LYS A 58 -9.30 -5.54 -11.46
CA LYS A 58 -8.69 -6.12 -12.66
C LYS A 58 -8.22 -7.55 -12.41
N ASP A 59 -7.60 -7.79 -11.26
CA ASP A 59 -7.16 -9.14 -10.86
C ASP A 59 -8.36 -10.09 -10.65
N LYS A 60 -9.42 -9.62 -9.98
CA LYS A 60 -10.65 -10.42 -9.74
C LYS A 60 -11.41 -10.79 -11.02
N HIS A 61 -11.46 -9.88 -11.98
CA HIS A 61 -12.38 -9.98 -13.11
C HIS A 61 -11.69 -10.23 -14.46
N GLY A 62 -10.37 -10.04 -14.56
CA GLY A 62 -9.59 -10.31 -15.78
C GLY A 62 -9.83 -9.36 -16.95
N TYR A 63 -10.71 -8.35 -16.81
CA TYR A 63 -10.97 -7.34 -17.83
C TYR A 63 -10.81 -5.92 -17.26
N PRO A 64 -10.36 -4.95 -18.08
CA PRO A 64 -10.25 -3.56 -17.63
C PRO A 64 -11.63 -3.05 -17.17
N PRO A 65 -11.70 -2.39 -16.01
CA PRO A 65 -12.96 -1.86 -15.51
C PRO A 65 -13.57 -0.87 -16.50
N ARG A 66 -14.91 -0.88 -16.63
CA ARG A 66 -15.63 0.00 -17.56
C ARG A 66 -15.24 1.47 -17.29
N LYS A 67 -14.90 2.21 -18.34
CA LYS A 67 -14.48 3.64 -18.30
C LYS A 67 -13.19 3.94 -17.51
N GLY A 68 -12.27 2.98 -17.37
CA GLY A 68 -10.99 3.26 -16.70
C GLY A 68 -10.95 2.91 -15.21
N GLY A 69 -12.07 2.47 -14.64
CA GLY A 69 -12.19 2.20 -13.21
C GLY A 69 -12.42 3.46 -12.38
N HIS A 70 -12.19 3.37 -11.07
CA HIS A 70 -12.32 4.49 -10.13
C HIS A 70 -11.28 5.59 -10.42
N SER A 71 -10.07 5.20 -10.82
CA SER A 71 -8.98 6.14 -11.13
C SER A 71 -9.06 6.71 -12.54
N GLY A 72 -9.82 6.08 -13.44
CA GLY A 72 -9.85 6.39 -14.87
C GLY A 72 -8.60 5.92 -15.64
N LYS A 73 -7.66 5.20 -15.00
CA LYS A 73 -6.33 4.88 -15.57
C LYS A 73 -6.13 3.44 -16.01
N CYS A 74 -7.06 2.52 -15.70
CA CYS A 74 -6.91 1.08 -15.99
C CYS A 74 -5.55 0.48 -15.54
N PRO A 75 -5.11 0.72 -14.28
CA PRO A 75 -3.77 0.39 -13.84
C PRO A 75 -3.41 -1.09 -13.96
N GLN A 76 -2.12 -1.37 -14.10
CA GLN A 76 -1.51 -2.70 -14.09
C GLN A 76 -0.31 -2.72 -13.16
N LEU A 77 -0.17 -3.81 -12.41
CA LEU A 77 1.04 -4.07 -11.64
C LEU A 77 1.99 -4.91 -12.49
N VAL A 78 3.20 -4.42 -12.69
CA VAL A 78 4.26 -5.13 -13.41
C VAL A 78 5.57 -5.08 -12.62
N HIS A 79 6.52 -5.94 -12.97
CA HIS A 79 7.85 -5.99 -12.34
C HIS A 79 7.82 -6.06 -10.80
N VAL A 80 7.06 -7.01 -10.25
CA VAL A 80 7.01 -7.21 -8.80
C VAL A 80 8.34 -7.73 -8.29
N ASN A 81 8.91 -7.05 -7.30
CA ASN A 81 10.24 -7.30 -6.78
C ASN A 81 10.24 -7.20 -5.24
N ARG A 82 11.26 -7.83 -4.62
CA ARG A 82 11.58 -7.60 -3.21
C ARG A 82 12.88 -6.83 -3.10
N VAL A 83 12.81 -5.64 -2.52
CA VAL A 83 13.94 -4.73 -2.39
C VAL A 83 14.23 -4.40 -0.94
N MET A 84 15.47 -4.04 -0.63
CA MET A 84 15.83 -3.50 0.68
C MET A 84 15.64 -1.98 0.64
N ARG A 85 14.65 -1.44 1.35
CA ARG A 85 14.46 0.01 1.50
C ARG A 85 15.29 0.48 2.68
N LEU A 86 16.22 1.39 2.40
CA LEU A 86 17.06 2.04 3.41
C LEU A 86 16.52 3.45 3.66
N GLN A 87 16.36 3.82 4.93
CA GLN A 87 15.86 5.12 5.32
C GLN A 87 16.77 5.72 6.40
N THR A 88 17.41 6.83 6.10
CA THR A 88 18.17 7.62 7.08
C THR A 88 17.24 8.49 7.92
N GLN A 89 17.72 8.95 9.06
CA GLN A 89 17.04 9.98 9.85
C GLN A 89 17.19 11.35 9.17
N ALA A 90 16.23 12.25 9.41
CA ALA A 90 16.25 13.63 8.94
C ALA A 90 17.22 14.52 9.77
N LYS A 91 18.45 14.04 10.00
CA LYS A 91 19.50 14.78 10.69
C LYS A 91 20.83 14.63 9.96
N LYS A 92 21.61 15.71 9.93
CA LYS A 92 22.93 15.74 9.29
C LYS A 92 23.82 14.66 9.91
N GLY A 93 24.46 13.85 9.06
CA GLY A 93 25.34 12.75 9.49
C GLY A 93 24.63 11.44 9.80
N SER A 94 23.31 11.34 9.58
CA SER A 94 22.62 10.04 9.66
C SER A 94 23.12 9.10 8.56
N MET A 95 23.20 7.81 8.90
CA MET A 95 23.66 6.77 8.00
C MET A 95 22.84 5.50 8.16
N VAL A 96 22.70 4.77 7.04
CA VAL A 96 22.30 3.37 7.03
C VAL A 96 23.29 2.64 6.14
N GLY A 97 23.89 1.59 6.68
CA GLY A 97 24.77 0.69 5.95
C GLY A 97 24.36 -0.76 6.18
N MET A 98 24.74 -1.61 5.23
CA MET A 98 24.66 -3.06 5.37
C MET A 98 26.08 -3.61 5.22
N THR A 99 26.47 -4.46 6.15
CA THR A 99 27.69 -5.28 6.05
C THR A 99 27.32 -6.75 6.12
N LEU A 100 28.19 -7.61 5.63
CA LEU A 100 28.05 -9.06 5.77
C LEU A 100 28.94 -9.53 6.93
N GLY A 101 28.35 -10.22 7.89
CA GLY A 101 29.11 -10.86 8.97
C GLY A 101 29.93 -12.06 8.46
N PRO A 102 30.76 -12.66 9.32
CA PRO A 102 31.63 -13.80 8.94
C PRO A 102 30.89 -15.01 8.34
N ALA A 103 29.61 -15.18 8.66
CA ALA A 103 28.75 -16.24 8.11
C ALA A 103 27.86 -15.78 6.93
N GLY A 104 28.16 -14.62 6.32
CA GLY A 104 27.33 -14.02 5.27
C GLY A 104 26.00 -13.45 5.76
N VAL A 105 25.77 -13.41 7.08
CA VAL A 105 24.54 -12.86 7.67
C VAL A 105 24.57 -11.33 7.54
N PRO A 106 23.56 -10.70 6.92
CA PRO A 106 23.43 -9.25 6.88
C PRO A 106 23.41 -8.64 8.28
N LYS A 107 24.26 -7.64 8.50
CA LYS A 107 24.21 -6.75 9.67
C LYS A 107 23.98 -5.33 9.19
N PHE A 108 22.94 -4.70 9.72
CA PHE A 108 22.65 -3.30 9.45
C PHE A 108 23.37 -2.43 10.49
N ILE A 109 23.95 -1.33 10.02
CA ILE A 109 24.68 -0.37 10.82
C ILE A 109 24.14 1.03 10.59
N GLY A 110 24.32 1.92 11.56
CA GLY A 110 23.84 3.29 11.52
C GLY A 110 22.60 3.51 12.38
N ASP A 111 21.98 4.67 12.19
CA ASP A 111 20.87 5.16 13.01
C ASP A 111 19.54 5.25 12.26
N GLY A 112 19.52 4.89 10.98
CA GLY A 112 18.30 4.74 10.22
C GLY A 112 17.72 3.32 10.24
N ALA A 113 16.78 3.05 9.33
CA ALA A 113 16.07 1.79 9.21
C ALA A 113 16.39 1.10 7.88
N ALA A 114 16.42 -0.24 7.91
CA ALA A 114 16.48 -1.08 6.72
C ALA A 114 15.35 -2.10 6.79
N LYS A 115 14.48 -2.12 5.77
CA LYS A 115 13.35 -3.05 5.70
C LYS A 115 13.28 -3.67 4.32
N ALA A 116 13.14 -4.99 4.27
CA ALA A 116 12.82 -5.67 3.03
C ALA A 116 11.33 -5.44 2.71
N VAL A 117 11.04 -4.89 1.54
CA VAL A 117 9.68 -4.53 1.11
C VAL A 117 9.37 -5.18 -0.23
N VAL A 118 8.11 -5.56 -0.44
CA VAL A 118 7.59 -5.93 -1.75
C VAL A 118 7.20 -4.65 -2.47
N THR A 119 7.61 -4.53 -3.73
CA THR A 119 7.25 -3.40 -4.58
C THR A 119 7.02 -3.85 -6.03
N GLY A 120 6.60 -2.93 -6.90
CA GLY A 120 6.43 -3.12 -8.33
C GLY A 120 5.99 -1.83 -9.01
N ASP A 121 6.11 -1.79 -10.33
CA ASP A 121 5.67 -0.64 -11.13
C ASP A 121 4.16 -0.72 -11.34
N VAL A 122 3.46 0.37 -11.04
CA VAL A 122 2.07 0.56 -11.43
C VAL A 122 2.04 1.39 -12.69
N VAL A 123 1.55 0.81 -13.79
CA VAL A 123 1.48 1.46 -15.12
C VAL A 123 0.03 1.64 -15.56
N ASP A 124 -0.24 2.61 -16.43
CA ASP A 124 -1.55 2.77 -17.07
C ASP A 124 -1.75 1.79 -18.24
N ASN A 125 -2.86 1.91 -18.96
CA ASN A 125 -3.17 1.05 -20.10
C ASN A 125 -2.22 1.24 -21.31
N ASP A 126 -1.53 2.38 -21.38
CA ASP A 126 -0.57 2.72 -22.43
C ASP A 126 0.88 2.42 -21.99
N ASN A 127 1.05 1.70 -20.87
CA ASN A 127 2.32 1.38 -20.21
C ASN A 127 3.11 2.59 -19.68
N ASN A 128 2.47 3.75 -19.45
CA ASN A 128 3.12 4.85 -18.77
C ASN A 128 3.19 4.56 -17.26
N CYS A 129 4.36 4.78 -16.66
CA CYS A 129 4.54 4.61 -15.22
C CYS A 129 3.71 5.64 -14.43
N ILE A 130 2.82 5.15 -13.57
CA ILE A 130 2.03 5.94 -12.63
C ILE A 130 2.79 6.10 -11.31
N GLY A 131 3.45 5.04 -10.84
CA GLY A 131 4.21 5.06 -9.60
C GLY A 131 4.59 3.67 -9.08
N ASP A 132 5.05 3.62 -7.84
CA ASP A 132 5.55 2.43 -7.15
C ASP A 132 4.48 1.86 -6.20
N LEU A 133 4.29 0.54 -6.23
CA LEU A 133 3.26 -0.15 -5.42
C LEU A 133 3.41 0.12 -3.93
N TYR A 134 4.63 0.13 -3.38
CA TYR A 134 4.83 0.34 -1.96
C TYR A 134 4.34 1.74 -1.57
N ASP A 135 4.70 2.76 -2.34
CA ASP A 135 4.34 4.14 -2.00
C ASP A 135 2.83 4.37 -2.15
N ILE A 136 2.21 3.81 -3.20
CA ILE A 136 0.75 3.85 -3.41
C ILE A 136 0.02 3.12 -2.28
N ALA A 137 0.43 1.89 -1.96
CA ALA A 137 -0.18 1.11 -0.88
C ALA A 137 -0.04 1.80 0.48
N SER A 138 1.12 2.42 0.74
CA SER A 138 1.38 3.14 1.99
C SER A 138 0.41 4.32 2.16
N LYS A 139 0.23 5.15 1.13
CA LYS A 139 -0.72 6.27 1.14
C LYS A 139 -2.18 5.80 1.24
N ALA A 140 -2.51 4.70 0.56
CA ALA A 140 -3.84 4.11 0.64
C ALA A 140 -4.17 3.63 2.06
N VAL A 141 -3.21 3.01 2.76
CA VAL A 141 -3.35 2.62 4.17
C VAL A 141 -3.48 3.85 5.07
N GLU A 142 -2.63 4.87 4.87
CA GLU A 142 -2.70 6.13 5.63
C GLU A 142 -4.09 6.79 5.53
N ALA A 143 -4.70 6.78 4.34
CA ALA A 143 -6.07 7.27 4.16
C ALA A 143 -7.10 6.49 4.98
N TRP A 144 -6.95 5.16 5.09
CA TRP A 144 -7.79 4.34 5.97
C TRP A 144 -7.53 4.59 7.44
N GLU A 145 -6.27 4.75 7.84
CA GLU A 145 -5.90 5.06 9.22
C GLU A 145 -6.50 6.40 9.66
N ASN A 146 -6.45 7.43 8.81
CA ASN A 146 -7.08 8.71 9.09
C ASN A 146 -8.60 8.57 9.29
N LEU A 147 -9.28 7.80 8.44
CA LEU A 147 -10.72 7.55 8.61
C LEU A 147 -11.02 6.77 9.91
N LEU A 148 -10.20 5.78 10.23
CA LEU A 148 -10.34 5.02 11.48
C LEU A 148 -10.13 5.90 12.71
N ALA A 149 -9.18 6.84 12.66
CA ALA A 149 -8.98 7.85 13.70
C ALA A 149 -10.19 8.79 13.82
N ASP A 150 -10.76 9.24 12.70
CA ASP A 150 -11.98 10.04 12.67
C ASP A 150 -13.20 9.30 13.25
N PHE A 151 -13.27 7.98 13.09
CA PHE A 151 -14.26 7.12 13.74
C PHE A 151 -13.94 6.81 15.21
N GLY A 152 -12.82 7.28 15.74
CA GLY A 152 -12.38 7.04 17.11
C GLY A 152 -11.86 5.61 17.36
N LEU A 153 -11.52 4.87 16.31
CA LEU A 153 -11.02 3.49 16.40
C LEU A 153 -9.50 3.41 16.59
N LEU A 154 -8.79 4.46 16.19
CA LEU A 154 -7.39 4.64 16.48
C LEU A 154 -7.27 5.77 17.51
N GLY A 155 -7.39 5.39 18.79
CA GLY A 155 -7.08 6.30 19.89
C GLY A 155 -5.61 6.70 19.80
N GLY A 156 -5.34 8.01 19.81
CA GLY A 156 -4.00 8.50 20.07
C GLY A 156 -3.46 7.84 21.34
N ALA A 157 -2.20 7.41 21.28
CA ALA A 157 -1.44 7.11 22.48
C ALA A 157 -1.36 8.37 23.37
N ASN A 158 -2.39 8.58 24.17
CA ASN A 158 -2.28 9.37 25.39
C ASN A 158 -1.65 8.44 26.42
N GLY A 159 -0.45 8.82 26.85
CA GLY A 159 0.49 7.94 27.53
C GLY A 159 0.08 7.49 28.93
N THR A 160 0.71 6.39 29.31
CA THR A 160 1.31 6.15 30.63
C THR A 160 2.61 5.40 30.42
#